data_AF-A0A2I2A298-F1
#
_entry.id   AF-A0A2I2A298-F1
#
_cell.length_a   1.000
_cell.length_b   1.000
_cell.length_c   1.000
_cell.angle_alpha   90.00
_cell.angle_beta   90.00
_cell.angle_gamma   90.00
#
_symmetry.space_group_name_H-M   'P 1'
#
loop_
_entity.id
_entity.type
_entity.pdbx_description
1 polymer ?
#
loop_
_entity_poly.entity_id
_entity_poly.type
_entity_poly.pdbx_seq_one_letter_code
_entity_poly.pdbx_strand_id
1 'polypeptide(L)'
;MEIQLIENETQTLYVTGNAFRVIESSIPVMCEFYGDGFAEKVSLQRGMAYTLDKQFNEVRLNSSENQKIEISVTFGKVDDNRLSGVIQTNKANQLGVETKKITMVSGVETVICVANAGRYSIKIKNTGVDSVLVGGIDVSTNGWLLSVGEILEINHASGAELYGLAPNANSELSMIEEYDQFDGVSIPDGALLAENGAPLYTESGEYLLIE
;
A
#
# COMPACT_ATOMS: atom_id res chain seq x y z
N MET A 1 12.10 -11.50 -21.07
CA MET A 1 13.43 -12.12 -21.35
C MET A 1 14.18 -12.18 -20.03
N GLU A 2 14.73 -13.34 -19.71
CA GLU A 2 15.41 -13.59 -18.44
C GLU A 2 16.93 -13.50 -18.61
N ILE A 3 17.60 -12.84 -17.66
CA ILE A 3 19.04 -12.58 -17.72
C ILE A 3 19.65 -12.79 -16.34
N GLN A 4 20.77 -13.51 -16.27
CA GLN A 4 21.55 -13.65 -15.06
C GLN A 4 22.66 -12.60 -15.04
N LEU A 5 22.51 -11.57 -14.20
CA LEU A 5 23.56 -10.58 -13.96
C LEU A 5 24.59 -11.10 -12.96
N ILE A 6 25.84 -10.76 -13.23
CA ILE A 6 26.98 -11.02 -12.37
C ILE A 6 27.38 -9.69 -11.71
N GLU A 7 27.69 -9.75 -10.42
CA GLU A 7 28.10 -8.60 -9.62
C GLU A 7 29.24 -7.82 -10.29
N ASN A 8 29.02 -6.51 -10.44
CA ASN A 8 29.95 -5.52 -10.99
C ASN A 8 30.43 -5.82 -12.42
N GLU A 9 29.85 -6.81 -13.11
CA GLU A 9 30.10 -7.08 -14.51
C GLU A 9 29.13 -6.29 -15.39
N THR A 10 29.61 -5.79 -16.53
CA THR A 10 28.74 -5.16 -17.53
C THR A 10 28.37 -6.20 -18.58
N GLN A 11 27.08 -6.50 -18.68
CA GLN A 11 26.55 -7.38 -19.70
C GLN A 11 25.90 -6.57 -20.83
N THR A 12 26.32 -6.84 -22.05
CA THR A 12 25.79 -6.15 -23.24
C THR A 12 24.69 -6.96 -23.90
N LEU A 13 23.56 -6.31 -24.14
CA LEU A 13 22.44 -6.85 -24.91
C LEU A 13 22.29 -6.08 -26.21
N TYR A 14 22.34 -6.79 -27.33
CA TYR A 14 22.04 -6.23 -28.65
C TYR A 14 20.54 -6.40 -28.94
N VAL A 15 19.74 -5.45 -28.48
CA VAL A 15 18.28 -5.43 -28.61
C VAL A 15 17.83 -4.07 -29.09
N THR A 16 16.85 -4.05 -29.99
CA THR A 16 16.31 -2.82 -30.56
C THR A 16 14.94 -2.51 -29.97
N GLY A 17 14.76 -1.27 -29.53
CA GLY A 17 13.49 -0.79 -28.97
C GLY A 17 13.51 0.71 -28.70
N ASN A 18 12.35 1.22 -28.27
CA ASN A 18 12.19 2.60 -27.81
C ASN A 18 11.85 2.63 -26.32
N ALA A 19 11.41 1.51 -25.75
CA ALA A 19 11.16 1.38 -24.33
C ALA A 19 11.72 0.06 -23.78
N PHE A 20 12.19 0.13 -22.55
CA PHE A 20 12.81 -0.97 -21.80
C PHE A 20 12.19 -1.04 -20.41
N ARG A 21 11.85 -2.23 -19.95
CA ARG A 21 11.26 -2.45 -18.63
C ARG A 21 12.01 -3.54 -17.88
N VAL A 22 12.31 -3.30 -16.61
CA VAL A 22 12.69 -4.34 -15.66
C VAL A 22 11.41 -4.87 -15.02
N ILE A 23 11.01 -6.07 -15.37
CA ILE A 23 9.81 -6.75 -14.83
C ILE A 23 10.12 -7.27 -13.43
N GLU A 24 11.22 -8.00 -13.29
CA GLU A 24 11.68 -8.60 -12.03
C GLU A 24 13.15 -8.24 -11.78
N SER A 25 13.47 -7.84 -10.56
CA SER A 25 14.84 -7.70 -10.05
C SER A 25 14.84 -7.74 -8.52
N SER A 26 15.96 -8.15 -7.92
CA SER A 26 16.13 -8.14 -6.46
C SER A 26 16.67 -6.81 -5.94
N ILE A 27 17.52 -6.15 -6.75
CA ILE A 27 18.08 -4.82 -6.48
C ILE A 27 18.03 -3.96 -7.76
N PRO A 28 18.32 -2.65 -7.69
CA PRO A 28 18.37 -1.81 -8.88
C PRO A 28 19.39 -2.32 -9.92
N VAL A 29 19.04 -2.15 -11.19
CA VAL A 29 19.88 -2.46 -12.36
C VAL A 29 20.27 -1.15 -13.03
N MET A 30 21.56 -0.92 -13.21
CA MET A 30 22.04 0.17 -14.04
C MET A 30 21.93 -0.22 -15.51
N CYS A 31 21.18 0.58 -16.27
CA CYS A 31 20.95 0.38 -17.69
C CYS A 31 21.56 1.55 -18.47
N GLU A 32 22.45 1.26 -19.40
CA GLU A 32 23.01 2.23 -20.35
C GLU A 32 22.51 1.89 -21.76
N PHE A 33 21.71 2.77 -22.32
CA PHE A 33 21.11 2.65 -23.64
C PHE A 33 21.99 3.32 -24.68
N TYR A 34 22.22 2.64 -25.80
CA TYR A 34 22.98 3.16 -26.93
C TYR A 34 22.13 3.09 -28.19
N GLY A 35 22.22 4.13 -29.01
CA GLY A 35 21.60 4.21 -30.32
C GLY A 35 22.32 5.24 -31.18
N ASP A 36 21.70 5.63 -32.29
CA ASP A 36 22.35 6.49 -33.29
C ASP A 36 22.77 7.84 -32.70
N GLY A 37 24.07 7.97 -32.40
CA GLY A 37 24.70 9.15 -31.83
C GLY A 37 24.34 9.48 -30.39
N PHE A 38 23.75 8.56 -29.62
CA PHE A 38 23.42 8.81 -28.20
C PHE A 38 23.80 7.66 -27.27
N ALA A 39 24.04 8.03 -26.02
CA ALA A 39 24.19 7.12 -24.90
C ALA A 39 23.47 7.72 -23.68
N GLU A 40 22.62 6.93 -23.02
CA GLU A 40 21.82 7.38 -21.89
C GLU A 40 21.85 6.36 -20.75
N LYS A 41 22.07 6.83 -19.52
CA LYS A 41 22.25 5.98 -18.34
C LYS A 41 21.15 6.24 -17.33
N VAL A 42 20.49 5.17 -16.87
CA VAL A 42 19.41 5.23 -15.88
C VAL A 42 19.47 4.02 -14.94
N SER A 43 19.06 4.23 -13.69
CA SER A 43 18.89 3.15 -12.72
C SER A 43 17.42 2.71 -12.71
N LEU A 44 17.16 1.43 -12.96
CA LEU A 44 15.81 0.87 -12.96
C LEU A 44 15.66 -0.18 -11.87
N GLN A 45 14.58 -0.06 -11.09
CA GLN A 45 14.16 -1.09 -10.14
C GLN A 45 13.09 -1.99 -10.75
N ARG A 46 12.79 -3.10 -10.07
CA ARG A 46 11.65 -3.97 -10.37
C ARG A 46 10.38 -3.16 -10.66
N GLY A 47 9.72 -3.51 -11.76
CA GLY A 47 8.49 -2.91 -12.22
C GLY A 47 8.66 -1.61 -13.01
N MET A 48 9.83 -0.96 -12.95
CA MET A 48 10.08 0.32 -13.64
C MET A 48 10.36 0.13 -15.13
N ALA A 49 9.84 1.06 -15.92
CA ALA A 49 10.20 1.21 -17.32
C ALA A 49 10.91 2.53 -17.62
N TYR A 50 11.62 2.53 -18.72
CA TYR A 50 12.25 3.70 -19.32
C TYR A 50 11.86 3.78 -20.79
N THR A 51 11.35 4.92 -21.22
CA THR A 51 11.01 5.19 -22.62
C THR A 51 11.92 6.30 -23.11
N LEU A 52 12.57 6.07 -24.25
CA LEU A 52 13.40 7.05 -24.93
C LEU A 52 12.64 7.62 -26.13
N ASP A 53 12.91 8.88 -26.45
CA ASP A 53 12.39 9.53 -27.66
C ASP A 53 13.01 8.99 -28.95
N LYS A 54 14.11 8.23 -28.83
CA LYS A 54 14.87 7.64 -29.93
C LYS A 54 15.02 6.14 -29.73
N GLN A 55 15.20 5.44 -30.83
CA GLN A 55 15.46 4.01 -30.83
C GLN A 55 16.88 3.69 -30.36
N PHE A 56 16.99 2.82 -29.35
CA PHE A 56 18.25 2.18 -28.99
C PHE A 56 18.41 0.85 -29.73
N ASN A 57 19.65 0.41 -29.91
CA ASN A 57 20.01 -0.88 -30.50
C ASN A 57 20.97 -1.70 -29.61
N GLU A 58 21.44 -1.13 -28.51
CA GLU A 58 22.27 -1.79 -27.52
C GLU A 58 21.88 -1.30 -26.12
N VAL A 59 21.85 -2.23 -25.16
CA VAL A 59 21.66 -1.92 -23.74
C VAL A 59 22.75 -2.61 -22.94
N ARG A 60 23.52 -1.86 -22.16
CA ARG A 60 24.46 -2.42 -21.20
C ARG A 60 23.85 -2.42 -19.82
N LEU A 61 23.88 -3.59 -19.20
CA LEU A 61 23.32 -3.83 -17.88
C LEU A 61 24.44 -4.07 -16.89
N ASN A 62 24.34 -3.45 -15.73
CA ASN A 62 25.24 -3.67 -14.61
C ASN A 62 24.47 -3.71 -13.31
N SER A 63 24.95 -4.51 -12.36
CA SER A 63 24.38 -4.59 -11.03
C SER A 63 25.47 -4.72 -9.98
N SER A 64 25.22 -4.22 -8.78
CA SER A 64 26.15 -4.31 -7.64
C SER A 64 26.11 -5.67 -6.93
N GLU A 65 25.22 -6.60 -7.32
CA GLU A 65 25.14 -7.95 -6.77
C GLU A 65 24.79 -8.96 -7.87
N ASN A 66 25.06 -10.24 -7.61
CA ASN A 66 24.59 -11.33 -8.46
C ASN A 66 23.06 -11.41 -8.36
N GLN A 67 22.36 -11.22 -9.47
CA GLN A 67 20.90 -11.32 -9.48
C GLN A 67 20.37 -11.81 -10.82
N LYS A 68 19.21 -12.42 -10.74
CA LYS A 68 18.42 -12.83 -11.89
C LYS A 68 17.38 -11.76 -12.16
N ILE A 69 17.30 -11.28 -13.39
CA ILE A 69 16.34 -10.25 -13.79
C ILE A 69 15.45 -10.76 -14.92
N GLU A 70 14.25 -10.19 -15.00
CA GLU A 70 13.39 -10.33 -16.15
C GLU A 70 13.14 -8.96 -16.77
N ILE A 71 13.32 -8.85 -18.09
CA ILE A 71 13.17 -7.60 -18.83
C ILE A 71 12.18 -7.74 -19.99
N SER A 72 11.62 -6.60 -20.42
CA SER A 72 10.85 -6.47 -21.65
C SER A 72 11.35 -5.29 -22.47
N VAL A 73 11.35 -5.44 -23.78
CA VAL A 73 11.75 -4.42 -24.75
C VAL A 73 10.63 -4.24 -25.75
N THR A 74 10.23 -3.00 -26.02
CA THR A 74 9.14 -2.68 -26.94
C THR A 74 9.48 -1.50 -27.84
N PHE A 75 8.82 -1.41 -28.98
CA PHE A 75 8.89 -0.24 -29.89
C PHE A 75 7.85 0.85 -29.54
N GLY A 76 6.92 0.54 -28.62
CA GLY A 76 5.92 1.49 -28.16
C GLY A 76 6.39 2.32 -26.98
N LYS A 77 5.46 3.10 -26.42
CA LYS A 77 5.63 3.76 -25.12
C LYS A 77 5.25 2.77 -24.02
N VAL A 78 6.05 2.70 -22.95
CA VAL A 78 5.57 2.06 -21.73
C VAL A 78 4.86 3.12 -20.91
N ASP A 79 3.55 2.95 -20.76
CA ASP A 79 2.77 3.72 -19.80
C ASP A 79 2.90 3.03 -18.44
N ASP A 80 3.91 3.46 -17.69
CA ASP A 80 3.99 3.16 -16.29
C ASP A 80 2.88 3.98 -15.63
N ASN A 81 1.71 3.36 -15.43
CA ASN A 81 0.65 3.84 -14.53
C ASN A 81 1.17 3.83 -13.09
N ARG A 82 2.22 4.60 -12.85
CA ARG A 82 2.68 4.99 -11.54
C ARG A 82 1.69 6.04 -11.13
N LEU A 83 1.05 5.86 -9.97
CA LEU A 83 0.66 7.02 -9.20
C LEU A 83 1.94 7.85 -9.01
N SER A 84 2.19 8.82 -9.89
CA SER A 84 3.24 9.80 -9.74
C SER A 84 2.76 10.77 -8.67
N GLY A 85 3.26 10.56 -7.46
CA GLY A 85 2.99 11.34 -6.28
C GLY A 85 3.85 10.75 -5.17
N VAL A 86 4.19 11.55 -4.17
CA VAL A 86 4.69 10.99 -2.92
C VAL A 86 3.65 9.96 -2.49
N ILE A 87 3.98 8.67 -2.50
CA ILE A 87 3.23 7.71 -1.69
C ILE A 87 3.60 8.08 -0.26
N GLN A 88 2.95 9.13 0.24
CA GLN A 88 2.74 9.26 1.65
C GLN A 88 1.87 8.06 1.96
N THR A 89 2.51 6.98 2.40
CA THR A 89 1.89 6.12 3.39
C THR A 89 1.73 7.00 4.63
N ASN A 90 0.81 7.96 4.57
CA ASN A 90 0.16 8.44 5.77
C ASN A 90 -0.53 7.17 6.25
N LYS A 91 0.13 6.49 7.19
CA LYS A 91 -0.52 5.50 8.03
C LYS A 91 -1.88 6.09 8.32
N ALA A 92 -2.95 5.39 7.93
CA ALA A 92 -4.31 5.74 8.32
C ALA A 92 -4.24 6.35 9.72
N ASN A 93 -4.66 7.61 9.88
CA ASN A 93 -4.45 8.33 11.12
C ASN A 93 -4.93 7.42 12.23
N GLN A 94 -3.98 6.92 13.03
CA GLN A 94 -4.30 6.06 14.14
C GLN A 94 -5.03 6.98 15.10
N LEU A 95 -6.36 6.84 15.17
CA LEU A 95 -7.21 7.69 15.99
C LEU A 95 -6.85 7.64 17.48
N GLY A 96 -6.01 6.66 17.84
CA GLY A 96 -5.35 6.51 19.11
C GLY A 96 -5.07 5.03 19.31
N VAL A 97 -3.91 4.69 19.89
CA VAL A 97 -3.77 3.42 20.61
C VAL A 97 -4.43 3.62 21.97
N GLU A 98 -5.74 3.85 22.00
CA GLU A 98 -6.47 3.72 23.25
C GLU A 98 -6.88 2.27 23.35
N THR A 99 -6.16 1.52 24.21
CA THR A 99 -6.59 0.20 24.63
C THR A 99 -7.87 0.36 25.44
N LYS A 100 -9.00 0.50 24.76
CA LYS A 100 -10.31 0.58 25.41
C LYS A 100 -10.66 -0.83 25.88
N LYS A 101 -10.64 -1.00 27.20
CA LYS A 101 -11.13 -2.22 27.84
C LYS A 101 -12.66 -2.19 27.86
N ILE A 102 -13.27 -3.28 27.44
CA ILE A 102 -14.71 -3.48 27.40
C ILE A 102 -15.00 -4.70 28.27
N THR A 103 -15.58 -4.47 29.43
CA THR A 103 -16.05 -5.53 30.32
C THR A 103 -17.44 -5.96 29.89
N MET A 104 -17.64 -7.26 29.68
CA MET A 104 -18.91 -7.85 29.27
C MET A 104 -19.49 -8.67 30.41
N VAL A 105 -20.80 -8.58 30.55
CA VAL A 105 -21.58 -9.42 31.47
C VAL A 105 -22.04 -10.66 30.73
N SER A 106 -21.96 -11.82 31.38
CA SER A 106 -22.40 -13.09 30.82
C SER A 106 -23.84 -13.01 30.33
N GLY A 107 -24.09 -13.47 29.09
CA GLY A 107 -25.41 -13.50 28.47
C GLY A 107 -25.97 -12.15 28.03
N VAL A 108 -25.21 -11.05 28.12
CA VAL A 108 -25.65 -9.70 27.73
C VAL A 108 -24.82 -9.19 26.57
N GLU A 109 -25.49 -8.80 25.47
CA GLU A 109 -24.84 -8.13 24.35
C GLU A 109 -24.36 -6.73 24.78
N THR A 110 -23.08 -6.46 24.57
CA THR A 110 -22.40 -5.24 25.02
C THR A 110 -21.81 -4.52 23.81
N VAL A 111 -22.05 -3.22 23.69
CA VAL A 111 -21.49 -2.40 22.60
C VAL A 111 -19.96 -2.30 22.76
N ILE A 112 -19.24 -2.77 21.75
CA ILE A 112 -17.77 -2.64 21.65
C ILE A 112 -17.44 -1.23 21.14
N CYS A 113 -18.04 -0.87 20.01
CA CYS A 113 -17.87 0.43 19.38
C CYS A 113 -19.13 0.86 18.63
N VAL A 114 -19.38 2.17 18.65
CA VAL A 114 -20.50 2.80 17.94
C VAL A 114 -20.21 2.88 16.44
N ALA A 115 -21.26 3.12 15.65
CA ALA A 115 -21.15 3.30 14.22
C ALA A 115 -20.28 4.53 13.93
N ASN A 116 -19.22 4.32 13.18
CA ASN A 116 -18.33 5.38 12.71
C ASN A 116 -18.19 5.22 11.20
N ALA A 117 -18.71 6.17 10.43
CA ALA A 117 -18.60 6.18 8.97
C ALA A 117 -17.14 6.39 8.51
N GLY A 118 -16.31 7.02 9.34
CA GLY A 118 -14.89 7.20 9.11
C GLY A 118 -14.05 5.97 9.44
N ARG A 119 -14.55 4.95 10.16
CA ARG A 119 -13.71 3.81 10.57
C ARG A 119 -13.35 2.91 9.39
N TYR A 120 -12.07 2.70 9.12
CA TYR A 120 -11.62 1.73 8.13
C TYR A 120 -11.35 0.34 8.70
N SER A 121 -10.66 0.26 9.84
CA SER A 121 -10.28 -1.04 10.43
C SER A 121 -10.29 -0.97 11.95
N ILE A 122 -10.61 -2.09 12.58
CA ILE A 122 -10.58 -2.26 14.03
C ILE A 122 -9.95 -3.60 14.40
N LYS A 123 -9.05 -3.57 15.39
CA LYS A 123 -8.46 -4.77 16.00
C LYS A 123 -8.93 -4.95 17.42
N ILE A 124 -9.48 -6.13 17.70
CA ILE A 124 -10.08 -6.50 18.98
C ILE A 124 -9.36 -7.73 19.49
N LYS A 125 -8.94 -7.72 20.76
CA LYS A 125 -8.35 -8.89 21.41
C LYS A 125 -9.19 -9.34 22.58
N ASN A 126 -9.46 -10.62 22.67
CA ASN A 126 -10.03 -11.20 23.87
C ASN A 126 -8.96 -11.30 24.96
N THR A 127 -9.11 -10.49 26.01
CA THR A 127 -8.20 -10.44 27.16
C THR A 127 -8.82 -11.02 28.42
N GLY A 128 -10.06 -11.52 28.33
CA GLY A 128 -10.79 -12.07 29.46
C GLY A 128 -10.48 -13.55 29.72
N VAL A 129 -11.39 -14.19 30.45
CA VAL A 129 -11.21 -15.57 30.94
C VAL A 129 -12.00 -16.62 30.16
N ASP A 130 -12.90 -16.19 29.26
CA ASP A 130 -13.71 -17.07 28.41
C ASP A 130 -13.80 -16.51 26.99
N SER A 131 -14.17 -17.37 26.04
CA SER A 131 -14.41 -17.02 24.64
C SER A 131 -15.57 -16.04 24.51
N VAL A 132 -15.54 -15.19 23.48
CA VAL A 132 -16.50 -14.10 23.30
C VAL A 132 -16.97 -14.09 21.86
N LEU A 133 -18.27 -13.94 21.62
CA LEU A 133 -18.81 -13.71 20.29
C LEU A 133 -18.69 -12.22 19.94
N VAL A 134 -18.15 -11.89 18.77
CA VAL A 134 -17.98 -10.52 18.27
C VAL A 134 -18.66 -10.37 16.91
N GLY A 135 -19.47 -9.33 16.71
CA GLY A 135 -20.20 -9.14 15.46
C GLY A 135 -21.05 -7.88 15.43
N GLY A 136 -21.95 -7.79 14.46
CA GLY A 136 -22.98 -6.74 14.39
C GLY A 136 -24.14 -6.99 15.36
N ILE A 137 -25.30 -6.38 15.08
CA ILE A 137 -26.55 -6.66 15.81
C ILE A 137 -26.88 -8.16 15.78
N ASP A 138 -27.48 -8.67 16.85
CA ASP A 138 -27.78 -10.10 17.04
C ASP A 138 -26.51 -10.99 17.04
N VAL A 139 -25.48 -10.55 17.75
CA VAL A 139 -24.18 -11.25 17.86
C VAL A 139 -24.34 -12.67 18.44
N SER A 140 -25.39 -12.91 19.21
CA SER A 140 -25.78 -14.26 19.66
C SER A 140 -26.05 -15.27 18.52
N THR A 141 -26.45 -14.78 17.33
CA THR A 141 -26.81 -15.61 16.17
C THR A 141 -25.71 -15.64 15.11
N ASN A 142 -25.09 -14.48 14.86
CA ASN A 142 -24.15 -14.30 13.73
C ASN A 142 -22.73 -13.90 14.17
N GLY A 143 -22.43 -13.96 15.47
CA GLY A 143 -21.16 -13.56 16.03
C GLY A 143 -20.01 -14.51 15.67
N TRP A 144 -18.83 -13.93 15.47
CA TRP A 144 -17.59 -14.68 15.36
C TRP A 144 -17.09 -15.04 16.76
N LEU A 145 -16.86 -16.33 17.03
CA LEU A 145 -16.31 -16.77 18.30
C LEU A 145 -14.82 -16.45 18.37
N LEU A 146 -14.45 -15.57 19.30
CA LEU A 146 -13.10 -15.13 19.57
C LEU A 146 -12.57 -15.80 20.85
N SER A 147 -11.58 -16.68 20.69
CA SER A 147 -10.98 -17.44 21.80
C SER A 147 -10.16 -16.54 22.72
N VAL A 148 -9.92 -16.99 23.95
CA VAL A 148 -9.06 -16.23 24.91
C VAL A 148 -7.67 -16.01 24.32
N GLY A 149 -7.21 -14.76 24.32
CA GLY A 149 -5.91 -14.35 23.78
C GLY A 149 -5.88 -14.09 22.27
N GLU A 150 -6.93 -14.47 21.55
CA GLU A 150 -7.05 -14.31 20.11
C GLU A 150 -7.32 -12.85 19.72
N ILE A 151 -6.86 -12.46 18.53
CA ILE A 151 -7.02 -11.13 17.95
C ILE A 151 -7.88 -11.25 16.69
N LEU A 152 -8.96 -10.48 16.64
CA LEU A 152 -9.80 -10.30 15.48
C LEU A 152 -9.48 -8.95 14.84
N GLU A 153 -9.19 -8.95 13.55
CA GLU A 153 -9.07 -7.74 12.74
C GLU A 153 -10.25 -7.69 11.76
N ILE A 154 -11.01 -6.60 11.82
CA ILE A 154 -12.13 -6.36 10.92
C ILE A 154 -11.74 -5.20 10.01
N ASN A 155 -11.47 -5.54 8.75
CA ASN A 155 -11.19 -4.57 7.69
C ASN A 155 -12.50 -4.10 7.05
N HIS A 156 -12.53 -2.84 6.59
CA HIS A 156 -13.73 -2.17 6.08
C HIS A 156 -14.88 -2.12 7.10
N ALA A 157 -14.56 -1.79 8.36
CA ALA A 157 -15.53 -1.68 9.44
C ALA A 157 -16.39 -0.39 9.39
N SER A 158 -16.37 0.34 8.27
CA SER A 158 -17.03 1.63 8.12
C SER A 158 -18.54 1.48 8.17
N GLY A 159 -19.16 2.13 9.15
CA GLY A 159 -20.61 2.31 9.23
C GLY A 159 -21.39 1.33 10.12
N ALA A 160 -20.76 0.31 10.72
CA ALA A 160 -21.46 -0.64 11.59
C ALA A 160 -21.10 -0.46 13.09
N GLU A 161 -22.10 -0.60 13.94
CA GLU A 161 -21.89 -0.85 15.37
C GLU A 161 -21.41 -2.28 15.58
N LEU A 162 -20.45 -2.47 16.49
CA LEU A 162 -20.00 -3.80 16.88
C LEU A 162 -20.42 -4.10 18.30
N TYR A 163 -20.84 -5.34 18.50
CA TYR A 163 -21.30 -5.91 19.75
C TYR A 163 -20.44 -7.11 20.13
N GLY A 164 -20.28 -7.31 21.44
CA GLY A 164 -19.66 -8.47 22.05
C GLY A 164 -20.64 -9.18 22.97
N LEU A 165 -20.62 -10.51 22.97
CA LEU A 165 -21.40 -11.33 23.89
C LEU A 165 -20.50 -12.39 24.52
N ALA A 166 -20.39 -12.38 25.85
CA ALA A 166 -19.74 -13.44 26.59
C ALA A 166 -20.79 -14.51 26.97
N PRO A 167 -20.76 -15.73 26.40
CA PRO A 167 -21.87 -16.66 26.52
C PRO A 167 -21.97 -17.35 27.89
N ASN A 168 -20.84 -17.62 28.57
CA ASN A 168 -20.84 -18.44 29.79
C ASN A 168 -20.34 -17.71 31.04
N ALA A 169 -19.40 -16.78 30.90
CA ALA A 169 -18.81 -16.04 32.03
C ALA A 169 -18.58 -14.57 31.68
N ASN A 170 -18.51 -13.71 32.71
CA ASN A 170 -18.06 -12.33 32.52
C ASN A 170 -16.65 -12.34 31.92
N SER A 171 -16.42 -11.55 30.89
CA SER A 171 -15.16 -11.54 30.14
C SER A 171 -14.78 -10.12 29.72
N GLU A 172 -13.59 -9.95 29.17
CA GLU A 172 -13.04 -8.65 28.78
C GLU A 172 -12.51 -8.69 27.35
N LEU A 173 -12.85 -7.67 26.56
CA LEU A 173 -12.19 -7.36 25.30
C LEU A 173 -11.32 -6.13 25.47
N SER A 174 -10.20 -6.11 24.75
CA SER A 174 -9.39 -4.93 24.55
C SER A 174 -9.45 -4.55 23.08
N MET A 175 -9.99 -3.38 22.78
CA MET A 175 -9.83 -2.77 21.45
C MET A 175 -8.41 -2.22 21.38
N ILE A 176 -7.57 -2.77 20.49
CA ILE A 176 -6.13 -2.46 20.46
C ILE A 176 -5.86 -1.30 19.51
N GLU A 177 -6.51 -1.29 18.35
CA GLU A 177 -6.32 -0.27 17.32
C GLU A 177 -7.64 0.01 16.61
N GLU A 178 -7.91 1.29 16.37
CA GLU A 178 -8.95 1.77 15.45
C GLU A 178 -8.28 2.69 14.43
N TYR A 179 -8.53 2.42 13.15
CA TYR A 179 -8.02 3.21 12.04
C TYR A 179 -9.19 3.89 11.36
N ASP A 180 -9.08 5.19 11.12
CA ASP A 180 -9.98 5.90 10.20
C ASP A 180 -9.57 5.68 8.74
N GLN A 181 -10.55 5.76 7.87
CA GLN A 181 -10.40 5.78 6.44
C GLN A 181 -9.56 6.99 6.08
N PHE A 182 -8.51 6.70 5.32
CA PHE A 182 -7.81 7.70 4.54
C PHE A 182 -8.85 8.40 3.67
N ASP A 183 -9.26 9.60 4.09
CA ASP A 183 -9.77 10.54 3.11
C ASP A 183 -8.61 10.80 2.15
N GLY A 184 -8.90 10.85 0.86
CA GLY A 184 -7.88 11.03 -0.17
C GLY A 184 -6.95 12.20 0.16
N VAL A 185 -5.80 12.27 -0.53
CA VAL A 185 -4.92 13.43 -0.53
C VAL A 185 -5.76 14.71 -0.41
N SER A 186 -5.75 15.34 0.77
CA SER A 186 -6.53 16.54 1.04
C SER A 186 -5.88 17.65 0.23
N ILE A 187 -6.40 17.88 -0.97
CA ILE A 187 -6.01 19.01 -1.80
C ILE A 187 -6.54 20.27 -1.10
N PRO A 188 -5.68 21.22 -0.71
CA PRO A 188 -6.14 22.46 -0.09
C PRO A 188 -7.11 23.20 -1.01
N ASP A 189 -8.13 23.84 -0.43
CA ASP A 189 -9.00 24.75 -1.18
C ASP A 189 -8.14 25.83 -1.85
N GLY A 190 -8.32 25.97 -3.17
CA GLY A 190 -7.52 26.89 -3.99
C GLY A 190 -6.29 26.26 -4.65
N ALA A 191 -6.01 24.95 -4.48
CA ALA A 191 -4.92 24.34 -5.23
C ALA A 191 -5.17 24.37 -6.74
N LEU A 192 -4.14 24.76 -7.50
CA LEU A 192 -4.13 24.74 -8.94
C LEU A 192 -4.17 23.29 -9.44
N LEU A 193 -5.08 23.03 -10.36
CA LEU A 193 -5.23 21.72 -11.02
C LEU A 193 -4.78 21.83 -12.48
N ALA A 194 -4.12 20.78 -12.97
CA ALA A 194 -3.88 20.61 -14.40
C ALA A 194 -5.19 20.28 -15.14
N GLU A 195 -5.19 20.34 -16.48
CA GLU A 195 -6.40 20.06 -17.29
C GLU A 195 -6.99 18.66 -17.07
N ASN A 196 -6.19 17.70 -16.60
CA ASN A 196 -6.62 16.35 -16.26
C ASN A 196 -7.11 16.21 -14.79
N GLY A 197 -7.20 17.31 -14.04
CA GLY A 197 -7.64 17.33 -12.64
C GLY A 197 -6.57 16.98 -11.61
N ALA A 198 -5.30 16.78 -12.01
CA ALA A 198 -4.22 16.52 -11.07
C ALA A 198 -3.75 17.82 -10.38
N PRO A 199 -3.54 17.84 -9.05
CA PRO A 199 -2.98 18.99 -8.35
C PRO A 199 -1.56 19.30 -8.83
N LEU A 200 -1.26 20.59 -8.94
CA LEU A 200 0.05 21.11 -9.31
C LEU A 200 0.88 21.43 -8.07
N TYR A 201 2.19 21.16 -8.17
CA TYR A 201 3.13 21.30 -7.07
C TYR A 201 4.30 22.20 -7.44
N THR A 202 4.91 22.85 -6.45
CA THR A 202 6.22 23.49 -6.58
C THR A 202 7.33 22.44 -6.71
N GLU A 203 8.54 22.86 -7.11
CA GLU A 203 9.71 21.97 -7.11
C GLU A 203 10.07 21.43 -5.70
N SER A 204 9.63 22.12 -4.65
CA SER A 204 9.77 21.67 -3.25
C SER A 204 8.67 20.68 -2.81
N GLY A 205 7.67 20.41 -3.65
CA GLY A 205 6.57 19.49 -3.36
C GLY A 205 5.39 20.10 -2.60
N GLU A 206 5.30 21.44 -2.51
CA GLU A 206 4.17 22.14 -1.91
C GLU A 206 3.06 22.37 -2.96
N TYR A 207 1.79 22.46 -2.55
CA TYR A 207 0.71 22.78 -3.47
C TYR A 207 0.86 24.20 -4.03
N LEU A 208 0.68 24.35 -5.33
CA LEU A 208 0.48 25.66 -5.94
C LEU A 208 -0.94 26.13 -5.65
N LEU A 209 -1.10 27.27 -4.98
CA LEU A 209 -2.41 27.82 -4.58
C LEU A 209 -2.77 29.04 -5.46
N ILE A 210 -4.06 29.23 -5.72
CA ILE A 210 -4.64 30.47 -6.25
C ILE A 210 -4.93 31.37 -5.07
N GLU A 211 -4.28 32.53 -5.01
CA GLU A 211 -4.63 33.62 -4.07
C GLU A 211 -5.93 34.33 -4.47
#